data_AF-A0A959MB26-F1
#
_entry.id   AF-A0A959MB26-F1
#
_cell.length_a   1.000
_cell.length_b   1.000
_cell.length_c   1.000
_cell.angle_alpha   90.00
_cell.angle_beta   90.00
_cell.angle_gamma   90.00
#
_symmetry.space_group_name_H-M   'P 1'
#
loop_
_entity.id
_entity.type
_entity.pdbx_description
1 polymer ?
#
loop_
_entity_poly.entity_id
_entity_poly.type
_entity_poly.pdbx_seq_one_letter_code
_entity_poly.pdbx_strand_id
1 'polypeptide(L)'
;MKQLHIFSTLFLIFVLVLSSSCRKDPYVPDYDHAGGYVIAKEACSATDPNNDYWLVDLSVNYTASNTFGDTMTYNGTFYEHMIKTKGLLPQFKVIGKKLSFDCHFSSTKVATTGCTIAAPVTYFLKEMQVINSGEIR
;
A
#
# COMPACT_ATOMS: atom_id res chain seq x y z
N MET A 1 -55.83 -4.85 -35.81
CA MET A 1 -54.44 -5.21 -36.18
C MET A 1 -53.39 -4.11 -35.97
N LYS A 2 -53.73 -2.81 -35.87
CA LYS A 2 -52.71 -1.75 -35.63
C LYS A 2 -52.16 -1.68 -34.20
N GLN A 3 -52.95 -2.06 -33.20
CA GLN A 3 -52.57 -1.94 -31.78
C GLN A 3 -51.50 -2.95 -31.35
N LEU A 4 -51.49 -4.16 -31.94
CA LEU A 4 -50.53 -5.22 -31.62
C LEU A 4 -49.09 -4.86 -32.04
N HIS A 5 -48.94 -4.13 -33.15
CA HIS A 5 -47.64 -3.67 -33.64
C HIS A 5 -47.03 -2.57 -32.77
N ILE A 6 -47.85 -1.71 -32.15
CA ILE A 6 -47.41 -0.61 -31.28
C ILE A 6 -46.84 -1.16 -29.95
N PHE A 7 -47.50 -2.17 -29.36
CA PHE A 7 -46.99 -2.81 -28.14
C PHE A 7 -45.68 -3.57 -28.39
N SER A 8 -45.54 -4.23 -29.54
CA SER A 8 -44.32 -4.94 -29.93
C SER A 8 -43.14 -3.98 -30.15
N THR A 9 -43.37 -2.80 -30.75
CA THR A 9 -42.31 -1.79 -30.94
C THR A 9 -41.90 -1.13 -29.63
N LEU A 10 -42.84 -0.82 -28.73
CA LEU A 10 -42.51 -0.27 -27.40
C LEU A 10 -41.69 -1.25 -26.55
N PHE A 11 -42.01 -2.53 -26.61
CA PHE A 11 -41.26 -3.58 -25.90
C PHE A 11 -39.82 -3.71 -26.45
N LEU A 12 -39.64 -3.66 -27.77
CA LEU A 12 -38.32 -3.72 -28.40
C LEU A 12 -37.44 -2.52 -28.01
N ILE A 13 -38.01 -1.31 -27.98
CA ILE A 13 -37.30 -0.10 -27.54
C ILE A 13 -36.87 -0.24 -26.09
N PHE A 14 -37.77 -0.70 -25.20
CA PHE A 14 -37.47 -0.89 -23.78
C PHE A 14 -36.32 -1.89 -23.54
N VAL A 15 -36.27 -3.00 -24.30
CA VAL A 15 -35.17 -3.98 -24.22
C VAL A 15 -33.85 -3.38 -24.70
N LEU A 16 -33.86 -2.53 -25.74
CA LEU A 16 -32.66 -1.85 -26.25
C LEU A 16 -32.12 -0.78 -25.29
N VAL A 17 -32.96 -0.12 -24.49
CA VAL A 17 -32.48 0.84 -23.47
C VAL A 17 -31.79 0.11 -22.31
N LEU A 18 -32.29 -1.06 -21.89
CA LEU A 18 -31.71 -1.84 -20.79
C LEU A 18 -30.33 -2.44 -21.12
N SER A 19 -30.04 -2.71 -22.38
CA SER A 19 -28.73 -3.23 -22.82
C SER A 19 -27.65 -2.17 -22.99
N SER A 20 -27.99 -0.87 -22.87
CA SER A 20 -27.06 0.25 -23.04
C SER A 20 -26.30 0.65 -21.78
N SER A 21 -26.39 -0.13 -20.69
CA SER A 21 -25.51 0.06 -19.53
C SER A 21 -24.07 -0.31 -19.91
N CYS A 22 -23.27 0.70 -20.25
CA CYS A 22 -21.82 0.57 -20.43
C CYS A 22 -21.18 0.06 -19.12
N ARG A 23 -21.09 -1.26 -18.96
CA ARG A 23 -20.33 -1.90 -17.88
C ARG A 23 -18.84 -1.79 -18.23
N LYS A 24 -18.26 -0.63 -17.96
CA LYS A 24 -16.81 -0.52 -17.85
C LYS A 24 -16.44 -1.06 -16.47
N ASP A 25 -15.58 -2.07 -16.43
CA ASP A 25 -15.07 -2.56 -15.15
C ASP A 25 -14.46 -1.39 -14.36
N PRO A 26 -14.61 -1.37 -13.02
CA PRO A 26 -13.95 -0.39 -12.19
C PRO A 26 -12.45 -0.36 -12.52
N TYR A 27 -11.90 0.84 -12.66
CA TYR A 27 -10.46 1.00 -12.84
C TYR A 27 -9.73 0.45 -11.61
N VAL A 28 -8.80 -0.48 -11.84
CA VAL A 28 -7.90 -1.00 -10.81
C VAL A 28 -6.53 -0.38 -11.04
N PRO A 29 -6.02 0.43 -10.12
CA PRO A 29 -4.67 0.98 -10.24
C PRO A 29 -3.61 -0.13 -10.13
N ASP A 30 -2.49 0.05 -10.83
CA ASP A 30 -1.30 -0.80 -10.69
C ASP A 30 -0.43 -0.27 -9.54
N TYR A 31 -1.00 -0.20 -8.34
CA TYR A 31 -0.31 0.07 -7.09
C TYR A 31 -1.22 -0.32 -5.92
N ASP A 32 -0.62 -0.61 -4.78
CA ASP A 32 -1.32 -0.82 -3.53
C ASP A 32 -1.43 0.48 -2.74
N HIS A 33 -2.45 0.56 -1.89
CA HIS A 33 -2.64 1.67 -0.98
C HIS A 33 -2.54 1.20 0.47
N ALA A 34 -1.73 1.89 1.27
CA ALA A 34 -1.51 1.55 2.67
C ALA A 34 -1.39 2.79 3.54
N GLY A 35 -1.56 2.62 4.86
CA GLY A 35 -1.35 3.68 5.82
C GLY A 35 -0.57 3.18 7.03
N GLY A 36 0.25 4.04 7.62
CA GLY A 36 1.06 3.64 8.75
C GLY A 36 1.75 4.76 9.50
N TYR A 37 2.53 4.36 10.50
CA TYR A 37 3.36 5.24 11.32
C TYR A 37 4.83 4.99 11.03
N VAL A 38 5.59 6.06 10.87
CA VAL A 38 7.05 5.98 10.78
C VAL A 38 7.63 5.61 12.14
N ILE A 39 8.28 4.46 12.25
CA ILE A 39 8.77 3.94 13.54
C ILE A 39 10.22 4.34 13.76
N ALA A 40 11.09 4.09 12.79
CA ALA A 40 12.52 4.35 12.93
C ALA A 40 13.23 4.41 11.59
N LYS A 41 14.43 4.99 11.57
CA LYS A 41 15.39 4.73 10.50
C LYS A 41 16.02 3.36 10.72
N GLU A 42 16.16 2.57 9.67
CA GLU A 42 16.85 1.28 9.77
C GLU A 42 18.31 1.47 10.16
N ALA A 43 18.77 0.77 11.19
CA ALA A 43 20.11 0.96 11.76
C ALA A 43 21.25 0.65 10.75
N CYS A 44 21.00 -0.23 9.78
CA CYS A 44 21.99 -0.64 8.78
C CYS A 44 21.97 0.21 7.50
N SER A 45 21.10 1.21 7.42
CA SER A 45 21.04 2.18 6.30
C SER A 45 22.15 3.23 6.31
N ALA A 46 22.98 3.28 7.37
CA ALA A 46 23.94 4.37 7.56
C ALA A 46 25.15 4.30 6.59
N THR A 47 25.44 3.14 6.01
CA THR A 47 26.67 2.88 5.25
C THR A 47 26.49 2.84 3.73
N ASP A 48 25.28 2.65 3.22
CA ASP A 48 24.99 2.72 1.78
C ASP A 48 23.88 3.77 1.53
N PRO A 49 24.21 4.92 0.93
CA PRO A 49 23.23 5.97 0.65
C PRO A 49 22.12 5.53 -0.31
N ASN A 50 22.27 4.41 -1.02
CA ASN A 50 21.21 3.82 -1.86
C ASN A 50 20.21 2.97 -1.05
N ASN A 51 20.49 2.71 0.24
CA ASN A 51 19.67 1.90 1.13
C ASN A 51 19.10 2.72 2.29
N ASP A 52 18.49 3.87 1.99
CA ASP A 52 17.80 4.71 2.97
C ASP A 52 16.44 4.13 3.38
N TYR A 53 16.50 2.99 4.09
CA TYR A 53 15.33 2.29 4.59
C TYR A 53 14.79 2.92 5.88
N TRP A 54 13.48 3.03 5.94
CA TRP A 54 12.73 3.40 7.12
C TRP A 54 11.79 2.28 7.52
N LEU A 55 11.65 2.05 8.82
CA LEU A 55 10.68 1.12 9.38
C LEU A 55 9.34 1.83 9.53
N VAL A 56 8.29 1.24 8.97
CA VAL A 56 6.92 1.74 9.04
C VAL A 56 6.03 0.63 9.58
N ASP A 57 5.14 0.98 10.50
CA ASP A 57 4.07 0.11 10.97
C ASP A 57 2.79 0.42 10.19
N LEU A 58 2.36 -0.50 9.32
CA LEU A 58 1.20 -0.35 8.44
C LEU A 58 -0.13 -0.67 9.17
N SER A 59 -0.27 -0.17 10.39
CA SER A 59 -1.45 -0.38 11.25
C SER A 59 -2.62 0.56 10.95
N VAL A 60 -2.45 1.55 10.05
CA VAL A 60 -3.55 2.45 9.66
C VAL A 60 -4.31 1.84 8.49
N ASN A 61 -5.53 1.38 8.78
CA ASN A 61 -6.37 0.67 7.83
C ASN A 61 -6.92 1.60 6.72
N TYR A 62 -6.68 1.25 5.45
CA TYR A 62 -7.33 1.89 4.31
C TYR A 62 -8.11 0.92 3.41
N THR A 63 -7.77 -0.38 3.39
CA THR A 63 -8.54 -1.42 2.69
C THR A 63 -8.29 -2.79 3.31
N ALA A 64 -9.31 -3.66 3.28
CA ALA A 64 -9.38 -4.96 3.97
C ALA A 64 -8.31 -6.03 3.63
N SER A 65 -7.29 -5.70 2.83
CA SER A 65 -6.12 -6.54 2.58
C SER A 65 -5.01 -6.20 3.60
N ASN A 66 -5.28 -6.42 4.88
CA ASN A 66 -4.41 -6.04 6.02
C ASN A 66 -3.16 -6.94 6.20
N THR A 67 -2.54 -7.42 5.12
CA THR A 67 -1.43 -8.38 5.17
C THR A 67 -0.12 -7.84 4.60
N PHE A 68 -0.02 -6.52 4.44
CA PHE A 68 1.19 -5.85 3.99
C PHE A 68 2.04 -5.48 5.21
N GLY A 69 2.71 -6.46 5.79
CA GLY A 69 3.53 -6.25 6.98
C GLY A 69 3.86 -7.57 7.66
N ASP A 70 4.94 -7.56 8.42
CA ASP A 70 5.40 -8.71 9.18
C ASP A 70 5.42 -8.38 10.67
N THR A 71 5.34 -9.43 11.48
CA THR A 71 5.48 -9.29 12.93
C THR A 71 6.95 -9.09 13.30
N MET A 72 7.22 -8.12 14.18
CA MET A 72 8.57 -7.82 14.64
C MET A 72 8.56 -7.20 16.03
N THR A 73 9.51 -7.60 16.88
CA THR A 73 9.84 -6.84 18.10
C THR A 73 10.99 -5.89 17.79
N TYR A 74 10.73 -4.59 17.89
CA TYR A 74 11.73 -3.54 17.71
C TYR A 74 11.84 -2.69 18.98
N ASN A 75 13.05 -2.59 19.52
CA ASN A 75 13.35 -1.86 20.76
C ASN A 75 12.41 -2.20 21.95
N GLY A 76 12.04 -3.47 22.09
CA GLY A 76 11.16 -3.96 23.16
C GLY A 76 9.65 -3.81 22.89
N THR A 77 9.26 -3.16 21.79
CA THR A 77 7.85 -3.05 21.38
C THR A 77 7.53 -4.04 20.27
N PHE A 78 6.40 -4.74 20.39
CA PHE A 78 5.90 -5.67 19.38
C PHE A 78 5.02 -4.94 18.37
N TYR A 79 5.25 -5.21 17.08
CA TYR A 79 4.51 -4.67 15.95
C TYR A 79 4.02 -5.83 15.08
N GLU A 80 2.80 -5.70 14.56
CA GLU A 80 2.16 -6.74 13.74
C GLU A 80 2.24 -6.47 12.23
N HIS A 81 2.49 -5.20 11.84
CA HIS A 81 2.48 -4.75 10.45
C HIS A 81 3.76 -4.00 10.07
N MET A 82 4.91 -4.47 10.57
CA MET A 82 6.19 -3.81 10.31
C MET A 82 6.67 -4.07 8.87
N ILE A 83 7.19 -3.03 8.20
CA ILE A 83 7.75 -3.14 6.86
C ILE A 83 8.98 -2.24 6.66
N LYS A 84 9.90 -2.68 5.79
CA LYS A 84 11.01 -1.84 5.30
C LYS A 84 10.50 -0.92 4.21
N THR A 85 10.79 0.37 4.29
CA THR A 85 10.25 1.38 3.37
C THR A 85 11.36 2.11 2.65
N LYS A 86 11.27 2.17 1.32
CA LYS A 86 12.12 2.98 0.43
C LYS A 86 11.31 4.07 -0.25
N GLY A 87 11.98 5.16 -0.62
CA GLY A 87 11.36 6.27 -1.37
C GLY A 87 10.54 7.24 -0.51
N LEU A 88 10.67 7.19 0.81
CA LEU A 88 10.01 8.15 1.68
C LEU A 88 10.55 9.57 1.42
N LEU A 89 9.65 10.54 1.24
CA LEU A 89 10.05 11.94 1.04
C LEU A 89 10.76 12.50 2.29
N PRO A 90 11.75 13.40 2.14
CA PRO A 90 12.49 13.95 3.29
C PRO A 90 11.59 14.54 4.39
N GLN A 91 10.50 15.24 4.05
CA GLN A 91 9.58 15.81 5.04
C GLN A 91 8.83 14.76 5.88
N PHE A 92 8.83 13.51 5.44
CA PHE A 92 8.11 12.41 6.08
C PHE A 92 9.03 11.48 6.88
N LYS A 93 10.34 11.70 6.84
CA LYS A 93 11.37 10.98 7.62
C LYS A 93 11.39 11.44 9.08
N VAL A 94 10.24 11.38 9.74
CA VAL A 94 10.03 11.84 11.11
C VAL A 94 9.31 10.74 11.89
N ILE A 95 9.94 10.28 12.97
CA ILE A 95 9.37 9.24 13.84
C ILE A 95 8.01 9.70 14.38
N GLY A 96 7.04 8.79 14.37
CA GLY A 96 5.66 9.02 14.82
C GLY A 96 4.75 9.65 13.77
N LYS A 97 5.28 10.07 12.60
CA LYS A 97 4.45 10.67 11.57
C LYS A 97 3.49 9.63 10.97
N LYS A 98 2.22 10.00 10.89
CA LYS A 98 1.14 9.19 10.32
C LYS A 98 0.97 9.51 8.83
N LEU A 99 1.05 8.50 7.98
CA LEU A 99 1.15 8.66 6.53
C LEU A 99 0.26 7.69 5.77
N SER A 100 -0.26 8.14 4.62
CA SER A 100 -0.85 7.32 3.57
C SER A 100 0.17 7.13 2.46
N PHE A 101 0.14 5.97 1.80
CA PHE A 101 1.09 5.56 0.78
C PHE A 101 0.38 4.99 -0.44
N ASP A 102 0.81 5.41 -1.63
CA ASP A 102 0.66 4.63 -2.85
C ASP A 102 2.00 3.93 -3.09
N CYS A 103 1.99 2.60 -3.22
CA CYS A 103 3.22 1.82 -3.14
C CYS A 103 3.15 0.49 -3.87
N HIS A 104 4.33 -0.12 -4.05
CA HIS A 104 4.47 -1.53 -4.41
C HIS A 104 5.13 -2.30 -3.26
N PHE A 105 4.63 -3.51 -3.01
CA PHE A 105 5.23 -4.42 -2.04
C PHE A 105 6.12 -5.46 -2.71
N SER A 106 7.23 -5.80 -2.06
CA SER A 106 8.03 -6.95 -2.47
C SER A 106 7.26 -8.25 -2.22
N SER A 107 7.43 -9.22 -3.12
CA SER A 107 6.88 -10.57 -2.93
C SER A 107 7.67 -11.38 -1.90
N THR A 108 8.94 -11.04 -1.69
CA THR A 108 9.86 -11.73 -0.78
C THR A 108 10.32 -10.82 0.36
N LYS A 109 10.73 -11.44 1.47
CA LYS A 109 11.36 -10.74 2.59
C LYS A 109 12.83 -10.50 2.27
N VAL A 110 13.33 -9.34 2.67
CA VAL A 110 14.73 -8.96 2.52
C VAL A 110 15.35 -8.85 3.90
N ALA A 111 16.51 -9.47 4.06
CA ALA A 111 17.30 -9.37 5.28
C ALA A 111 17.88 -7.97 5.43
N THR A 112 17.97 -7.48 6.65
CA THR A 112 18.84 -6.34 6.96
C THR A 112 20.30 -6.74 6.75
N THR A 113 20.97 -6.12 5.78
CA THR A 113 22.36 -6.41 5.40
C THR A 113 23.20 -5.12 5.43
N GLY A 114 24.52 -5.23 5.23
CA GLY A 114 25.42 -4.06 5.07
C GLY A 114 25.74 -3.29 6.36
N CYS A 115 25.46 -3.87 7.52
CA CYS A 115 25.69 -3.23 8.81
C CYS A 115 27.17 -3.22 9.20
N THR A 116 27.76 -2.05 9.46
CA THR A 116 29.10 -1.92 10.07
C THR A 116 29.06 -1.51 11.55
N ILE A 117 27.86 -1.47 12.15
CA ILE A 117 27.67 -1.12 13.56
C ILE A 117 28.03 -2.29 14.47
N ALA A 118 28.51 -2.00 15.68
CA ALA A 118 29.05 -2.99 16.62
C ALA A 118 28.04 -4.08 17.04
N ALA A 119 26.73 -3.79 16.99
CA ALA A 119 25.66 -4.73 17.30
C ALA A 119 24.50 -4.56 16.30
N PRO A 120 24.59 -5.18 15.11
CA PRO A 120 23.53 -5.07 14.13
C PRO A 120 22.32 -5.89 14.56
N VAL A 121 21.13 -5.30 14.41
CA VAL A 121 19.87 -6.04 14.57
C VAL A 121 19.46 -6.52 13.20
N THR A 122 19.54 -7.83 12.98
CA THR A 122 19.11 -8.46 11.73
C THR A 122 17.64 -8.86 11.82
N TYR A 123 16.87 -8.48 10.81
CA TYR A 123 15.47 -8.89 10.66
C TYR A 123 15.18 -9.13 9.18
N PHE A 124 14.10 -9.87 8.94
CA PHE A 124 13.61 -10.23 7.60
C PHE A 124 12.21 -9.66 7.44
N LEU A 125 12.10 -8.58 6.69
CA LEU A 125 10.83 -7.90 6.43
C LEU A 125 10.63 -7.77 4.93
N LYS A 126 9.38 -7.74 4.49
CA LYS A 126 9.06 -7.24 3.14
C LYS A 126 9.49 -5.79 2.98
N GLU A 127 9.61 -5.37 1.73
CA GLU A 127 9.92 -4.01 1.34
C GLU A 127 8.69 -3.35 0.72
N MET A 128 8.49 -2.07 1.03
CA MET A 128 7.54 -1.16 0.42
C MET A 128 8.32 -0.11 -0.36
N GLN A 129 8.09 -0.04 -1.66
CA GLN A 129 8.58 1.03 -2.51
C GLN A 129 7.50 2.10 -2.64
N VAL A 130 7.72 3.26 -2.03
CA VAL A 130 6.80 4.39 -2.08
C VAL A 130 6.82 5.02 -3.48
N ILE A 131 5.63 5.20 -4.05
CA ILE A 131 5.38 5.97 -5.27
C ILE A 131 4.95 7.38 -4.86
N ASN A 132 3.96 7.47 -3.98
CA ASN A 132 3.46 8.72 -3.43
C ASN A 132 3.16 8.57 -1.94
N SER A 133 3.22 9.67 -1.20
CA SER A 133 2.91 9.69 0.22
C SER A 133 2.25 10.99 0.65
N GLY A 134 1.35 10.90 1.62
CA GLY A 134 0.61 12.03 2.18
C GLY A 134 0.52 11.93 3.69
N GLU A 135 0.48 13.06 4.39
CA GLU A 135 0.22 13.08 5.82
C GLU A 135 -1.27 12.88 6.11
N ILE A 136 -1.56 12.03 7.09
CA ILE A 136 -2.91 11.79 7.59
C ILE A 136 -3.10 12.66 8.84
N ARG A 137 -4.08 13.56 8.80
CA ARG A 137 -4.46 14.42 9.92
C ARG A 137 -5.61 13.85 10.71
#